data_AF-A0A9D6IPM4-F1
#
_entry.id   AF-A0A9D6IPM4-F1
#
_cell.length_a   1.000
_cell.length_b   1.000
_cell.length_c   1.000
_cell.angle_alpha   90.00
_cell.angle_beta   90.00
_cell.angle_gamma   90.00
#
_symmetry.space_group_name_H-M   'P 1'
#
loop_
_entity.id
_entity.type
_entity.pdbx_description
1 polymer ?
#
loop_
_entity_poly.entity_id
_entity_poly.type
_entity_poly.pdbx_seq_one_letter_code
_entity_poly.pdbx_strand_id
1 'polypeptide(L)'
;MALKGVSQDTLSEQWVPSKDIVVRYKISYSTLTHYTNLGFFNIQKGGGNRRLYNIEEVESRMGKIMRWIREGYNLRLISRKLNNGGPHE
;
A
#
# COMPACT_ATOMS: atom_id res chain seq x y z
N MET A 1 -21.60 22.00 31.25
CA MET A 1 -20.57 21.35 32.09
C MET A 1 -20.16 20.04 31.45
N ALA A 2 -18.84 19.90 31.22
CA ALA A 2 -18.02 18.70 30.96
C ALA A 2 -18.53 17.68 29.91
N LEU A 3 -17.99 17.70 28.68
CA LEU A 3 -16.74 17.04 28.24
C LEU A 3 -16.82 15.51 28.17
N LYS A 4 -16.79 14.98 26.95
CA LYS A 4 -15.92 13.83 26.64
C LYS A 4 -15.47 13.95 25.19
N GLY A 5 -14.20 14.30 25.05
CA GLY A 5 -13.49 14.17 23.79
C GLY A 5 -13.46 12.70 23.39
N VAL A 6 -13.82 12.45 22.14
CA VAL A 6 -13.51 11.22 21.42
C VAL A 6 -12.51 11.69 20.36
N SER A 7 -11.21 11.73 20.68
CA SER A 7 -10.31 10.57 20.52
C SER A 7 -10.61 9.84 19.22
N GLN A 8 -10.19 10.41 18.09
CA GLN A 8 -9.84 9.61 16.91
C GLN A 8 -8.32 9.60 16.81
N ASP A 9 -7.70 9.01 17.84
CA ASP A 9 -6.39 8.38 17.70
C ASP A 9 -6.66 6.88 17.83
N THR A 10 -7.00 6.26 16.71
CA THR A 10 -6.99 4.81 16.58
C THR A 10 -6.60 4.53 15.13
N LEU A 11 -5.30 4.65 14.88
CA LEU A 11 -4.61 4.00 13.78
C LEU A 11 -5.00 2.52 13.83
N SER A 12 -6.08 2.19 13.15
CA SER A 12 -6.55 0.83 13.03
C SER A 12 -5.70 0.28 11.90
N GLU A 13 -4.62 -0.44 12.23
CA GLU A 13 -3.85 -1.18 11.23
C GLU A 13 -4.77 -2.21 10.56
N GLN A 14 -5.52 -1.75 9.57
CA GLN A 14 -6.53 -2.52 8.91
C GLN A 14 -5.84 -3.31 7.81
N TRP A 15 -5.59 -4.57 8.14
CA TRP A 15 -4.98 -5.53 7.25
C TRP A 15 -6.02 -6.07 6.27
N VAL A 16 -5.79 -5.83 4.98
CA VAL A 16 -6.66 -6.29 3.90
C VAL A 16 -5.99 -7.40 3.08
N PRO A 17 -6.75 -8.42 2.65
CA PRO A 17 -6.24 -9.44 1.75
C PRO A 17 -6.06 -8.91 0.33
N SER A 18 -5.22 -9.59 -0.47
CA SER A 18 -4.98 -9.22 -1.88
C SER A 18 -6.25 -9.04 -2.72
N LYS A 19 -7.28 -9.86 -2.45
CA LYS A 19 -8.57 -9.80 -3.16
C LYS A 19 -9.24 -8.43 -3.05
N ASP A 20 -9.15 -7.81 -1.87
CA ASP A 20 -9.79 -6.53 -1.58
C ASP A 20 -9.11 -5.41 -2.36
N ILE A 21 -7.78 -5.44 -2.42
CA ILE A 21 -6.98 -4.46 -3.16
C ILE A 21 -7.25 -4.54 -4.65
N VAL A 22 -7.29 -5.75 -5.22
CA VAL A 22 -7.58 -5.97 -6.64
C VAL A 22 -8.94 -5.38 -7.00
N VAL A 23 -9.97 -5.65 -6.19
CA VAL A 23 -11.33 -5.11 -6.41
C VAL A 23 -11.35 -3.59 -6.24
N ARG A 24 -10.74 -3.06 -5.19
CA ARG A 24 -10.78 -1.63 -4.84
C ARG A 24 -10.07 -0.74 -5.85
N TYR A 25 -8.90 -1.16 -6.33
CA TYR A 25 -8.10 -0.40 -7.30
C TYR A 25 -8.30 -0.84 -8.75
N LYS A 26 -9.20 -1.82 -8.99
CA LYS A 26 -9.46 -2.40 -10.31
C LYS A 26 -8.17 -2.82 -11.04
N ILE A 27 -7.22 -3.39 -10.31
CA ILE A 27 -5.97 -3.91 -10.85
C ILE A 27 -6.00 -5.44 -10.91
N SER A 28 -5.15 -6.03 -11.74
CA SER A 28 -5.00 -7.49 -11.77
C SER A 28 -4.19 -7.99 -10.57
N TYR A 29 -4.41 -9.24 -10.15
CA TYR A 29 -3.56 -9.93 -9.17
C TYR A 29 -2.09 -9.93 -9.57
N SER A 30 -1.81 -10.04 -10.88
CA SER A 30 -0.46 -9.94 -11.43
C SER A 30 0.17 -8.57 -11.19
N THR A 31 -0.59 -7.49 -11.36
CA THR A 31 -0.16 -6.11 -11.07
C THR A 31 0.14 -5.94 -9.59
N LEU A 32 -0.76 -6.40 -8.71
CA LEU A 32 -0.56 -6.35 -7.26
C LEU A 32 0.69 -7.15 -6.84
N THR A 33 0.88 -8.33 -7.41
CA THR A 33 2.04 -9.18 -7.14
C THR A 33 3.32 -8.52 -7.63
N HIS A 34 3.32 -7.96 -8.83
CA HIS A 34 4.44 -7.20 -9.38
C HIS A 34 4.78 -6.01 -8.47
N TYR A 35 3.77 -5.30 -7.99
CA TYR A 35 3.95 -4.18 -7.07
C TYR A 35 4.51 -4.60 -5.72
N THR A 36 4.03 -5.72 -5.19
CA THR A 36 4.58 -6.34 -3.97
C THR A 36 6.04 -6.71 -4.16
N ASN A 37 6.40 -7.33 -5.29
CA ASN A 37 7.78 -7.71 -5.61
C ASN A 37 8.70 -6.51 -5.82
N LEU A 38 8.16 -5.37 -6.27
CA LEU A 38 8.88 -4.08 -6.38
C LEU A 38 9.04 -3.36 -5.03
N GLY A 39 8.61 -3.96 -3.93
CA GLY A 39 8.68 -3.38 -2.58
C GLY A 39 7.67 -2.26 -2.35
N PHE A 40 6.63 -2.14 -3.17
CA PHE A 40 5.66 -1.05 -3.02
C PHE A 40 4.77 -1.19 -1.80
N PHE A 41 4.61 -2.36 -1.22
CA PHE A 41 3.75 -2.55 -0.06
C PHE A 41 4.43 -3.41 0.98
N ASN A 42 4.25 -3.06 2.24
CA ASN A 42 4.62 -3.84 3.38
C ASN A 42 3.58 -4.95 3.58
N ILE A 43 4.05 -6.19 3.50
CA ILE A 43 3.21 -7.38 3.65
C ILE A 43 3.39 -7.94 5.05
N GLN A 44 2.28 -8.10 5.77
CA GLN A 44 2.27 -8.93 6.96
C GLN A 44 1.86 -10.34 6.54
N LYS A 45 2.70 -11.31 6.91
CA LYS A 45 2.31 -12.72 6.84
C LYS A 45 1.32 -12.96 7.97
N GLY A 46 0.02 -12.96 7.65
CA GLY A 46 -0.98 -13.57 8.52
C GLY A 46 -0.73 -15.08 8.56
N GLY A 47 -1.01 -15.75 9.69
CA GLY A 47 -0.78 -17.19 9.86
C GLY A 47 -1.22 -18.01 8.63
N GLY A 48 -0.26 -18.73 8.02
CA GLY A 48 -0.42 -19.49 6.77
C GLY A 48 0.19 -18.82 5.52
N ASN A 49 -0.32 -19.16 4.33
CA ASN A 49 0.15 -18.64 3.03
C ASN A 49 -0.63 -17.39 2.56
N ARG A 50 -1.32 -16.69 3.47
CA ARG A 50 -2.16 -15.54 3.13
C ARG A 50 -1.39 -14.24 3.34
N ARG A 51 -1.23 -13.46 2.28
CA ARG A 51 -0.61 -12.13 2.32
C ARG A 51 -1.66 -11.11 2.73
N LEU A 52 -1.37 -10.39 3.80
CA LEU A 52 -2.17 -9.27 4.27
C LEU A 52 -1.38 -7.98 4.05
N TYR A 53 -2.09 -6.92 3.71
CA TYR A 53 -1.54 -5.63 3.36
C TYR A 53 -2.15 -4.56 4.25
N ASN A 54 -1.37 -3.59 4.70
CA ASN A 54 -1.91 -2.47 5.45
C ASN A 54 -2.69 -1.56 4.48
N ILE A 55 -3.98 -1.36 4.72
CA ILE A 55 -4.81 -0.58 3.78
C ILE A 55 -4.38 0.87 3.69
N GLU A 56 -4.04 1.53 4.81
CA GLU A 56 -3.65 2.93 4.84
C GLU A 56 -2.37 3.17 4.01
N GLU A 57 -1.41 2.25 4.14
CA GLU A 57 -0.21 2.25 3.33
C GLU A 57 -0.54 2.04 1.85
N VAL A 58 -1.40 1.07 1.53
CA VAL A 58 -1.82 0.80 0.15
C VAL A 58 -2.50 2.02 -0.45
N GLU A 59 -3.41 2.71 0.26
CA GLU A 59 -4.10 3.90 -0.26
C GLU A 59 -3.11 5.03 -0.53
N SER A 60 -2.23 5.32 0.45
CA SER A 60 -1.22 6.37 0.34
C SER A 60 -0.23 6.12 -0.81
N ARG A 61 0.26 4.88 -0.94
CA ARG A 61 1.23 4.52 -1.97
C ARG A 61 0.57 4.38 -3.33
N MET A 62 -0.63 3.80 -3.44
CA MET A 62 -1.33 3.70 -4.73
C MET A 62 -1.70 5.06 -5.30
N GLY A 63 -2.11 6.02 -4.46
CA GLY A 63 -2.36 7.38 -4.92
C GLY A 63 -1.14 7.99 -5.62
N LYS A 64 0.06 7.80 -5.05
CA LYS A 64 1.33 8.24 -5.64
C LYS A 64 1.67 7.46 -6.91
N ILE A 65 1.53 6.14 -6.90
CA ILE A 65 1.80 5.27 -8.05
C ILE A 65 0.93 5.69 -9.24
N MET A 66 -0.39 5.82 -9.04
CA MET A 66 -1.32 6.20 -10.10
C MET A 66 -1.03 7.60 -10.64
N ARG A 67 -0.70 8.55 -9.76
CA ARG A 67 -0.31 9.90 -10.16
C ARG A 67 0.92 9.87 -11.07
N TRP A 68 1.99 9.18 -10.66
CA TRP A 68 3.21 9.11 -11.46
C TRP A 68 3.05 8.29 -12.75
N ILE A 69 2.22 7.23 -12.76
CA ILE A 69 1.87 6.54 -14.00
C ILE A 69 1.20 7.51 -14.97
N ARG A 70 0.26 8.33 -14.50
CA ARG A 70 -0.41 9.36 -15.31
C ARG A 70 0.55 10.44 -15.82
N GLU A 71 1.59 10.76 -15.05
CA GLU A 71 2.66 11.67 -15.45
C GLU A 71 3.69 11.02 -16.42
N GLY A 72 3.53 9.74 -16.76
CA GLY A 72 4.39 9.03 -17.71
C GLY A 72 5.63 8.37 -17.09
N TYR A 73 5.72 8.29 -15.76
CA TYR A 73 6.81 7.58 -15.10
C TYR A 73 6.67 6.07 -15.27
N ASN A 74 7.79 5.40 -15.56
CA ASN A 74 7.81 3.94 -15.55
C ASN A 74 7.83 3.38 -14.11
N LEU A 75 7.40 2.13 -13.95
CA LEU A 75 7.31 1.47 -12.64
C LEU A 75 8.63 1.42 -11.88
N ARG A 76 9.77 1.33 -12.58
CA ARG A 76 11.10 1.33 -11.97
C ARG A 76 11.43 2.66 -11.30
N LEU A 77 11.15 3.79 -11.96
CA LEU A 77 11.33 5.12 -11.37
C LEU A 77 10.37 5.34 -10.20
N ILE A 78 9.14 4.82 -10.30
CA ILE A 78 8.16 4.88 -9.22
C ILE A 78 8.64 4.09 -7.99
N SER A 79 9.17 2.88 -8.18
CA SER A 79 9.79 2.07 -7.12
C SER A 79 10.94 2.81 -6.46
N ARG A 80 11.82 3.43 -7.26
CA ARG A 80 12.88 4.27 -6.72
C ARG A 80 12.34 5.45 -5.93
N LYS A 81 11.35 6.19 -6.44
CA LYS A 81 10.77 7.35 -5.75
C LYS A 81 10.06 6.99 -4.45
N LEU A 82 9.40 5.83 -4.38
CA LEU A 82 8.75 5.35 -3.16
C LEU A 82 9.76 4.86 -2.11
N ASN A 83 10.86 4.27 -2.56
CA ASN A 83 11.88 3.69 -1.69
C ASN A 83 13.08 4.60 -1.44
N ASN A 84 13.15 5.82 -2.00
CA ASN A 84 14.28 6.73 -1.78
C ASN A 84 14.19 7.43 -0.41
N GLY A 85 14.30 6.59 0.62
CA GLY A 85 14.83 6.82 1.96
C GLY A 85 15.66 5.62 2.41
N GLY A 86 16.21 4.81 1.48
CA GLY A 86 17.07 3.67 1.79
C GLY A 86 18.03 3.35 0.64
N PRO A 87 19.35 3.31 0.90
CA PRO A 87 20.36 2.98 -0.11
C PRO A 87 20.25 1.50 -0.50
N HIS A 88 20.29 1.25 -1.81
CA HIS A 88 20.66 -0.07 -2.33
C HIS A 88 22.16 -0.06 -2.54
N GLU A 89 22.88 -0.79 -1.70
CA GLU A 89 24.00 -1.64 -2.10
C GLU A 89 23.76 -3.04 -1.54
#